data_AF-A0A7E4W262-F1
#
_entry.id   AF-A0A7E4W262-F1
#
_cell.length_a   1.000
_cell.length_b   1.000
_cell.length_c   1.000
_cell.angle_alpha   90.00
_cell.angle_beta   90.00
_cell.angle_gamma   90.00
#
_symmetry.space_group_name_H-M   'P 1'
#
loop_
_entity.id
_entity.type
_entity.pdbx_description
1 polymer ?
#
loop_
_entity_poly.entity_id
_entity_poly.type
_entity_poly.pdbx_seq_one_letter_code
_entity_poly.pdbx_strand_id
1 'polypeptide(L)'
;MVLRFLSSLLALCAVSSASLCPIQNHTVCNTDIDVQHSCVCAMAEPTAAAPEKSCNLLINVNEGKFPVISMTFKLDETARIYNHFPENKFKEEIGSSIKEDEENIIILRQGCPEDNEHLVVQFVVKDKNSENAQIPYQPDDFLDPTKLVRNMKVIGLTHIADIALDETVALFQTDKLIEIEGNVDNTFLLIEGAITLAAIVLMSLLGIWFALRKSSDEEPEYSDNLQKA
;
A
#
# COMPACT_ATOMS: atom_id res chain seq x y z
N MET A 1 -29.63 -18.39 -17.93
CA MET A 1 -30.11 -17.03 -17.61
C MET A 1 -29.33 -16.42 -16.45
N VAL A 2 -29.24 -17.09 -15.29
CA VAL A 2 -28.46 -16.64 -14.10
C VAL A 2 -27.02 -16.20 -14.43
N LEU A 3 -26.30 -16.96 -15.26
CA LEU A 3 -24.90 -16.67 -15.62
C LEU A 3 -24.67 -15.29 -16.30
N ARG A 4 -25.71 -14.70 -16.93
CA ARG A 4 -25.61 -13.36 -17.55
C ARG A 4 -25.81 -12.22 -16.55
N PHE A 5 -26.51 -12.45 -15.43
CA PHE A 5 -26.69 -11.43 -14.39
C PHE A 5 -25.41 -11.21 -13.57
N LEU A 6 -24.67 -12.28 -13.26
CA LEU A 6 -23.36 -12.18 -12.58
C LEU A 6 -22.35 -11.36 -13.40
N SER A 7 -22.31 -11.53 -14.73
CA SER A 7 -21.39 -10.79 -15.58
C SER A 7 -21.69 -9.29 -15.69
N SER A 8 -22.94 -8.86 -15.46
CA SER A 8 -23.30 -7.43 -15.47
C SER A 8 -23.10 -6.75 -14.13
N LEU A 9 -23.08 -7.50 -13.01
CA LEU A 9 -22.83 -6.92 -11.69
C LEU A 9 -21.34 -6.58 -11.45
N LEU A 10 -20.44 -7.38 -12.04
CA LEU A 10 -18.98 -7.15 -12.01
C LEU A 10 -18.52 -5.92 -12.79
N ALA A 11 -19.36 -5.36 -13.68
CA ALA A 11 -18.97 -4.28 -14.58
C ALA A 11 -19.15 -2.85 -14.01
N LEU A 12 -19.76 -2.69 -12.82
CA LEU A 12 -20.05 -1.38 -12.23
C LEU A 12 -19.05 -0.86 -11.18
N CYS A 13 -18.07 -1.67 -10.77
CA CYS A 13 -17.06 -1.26 -9.77
C CYS A 13 -15.74 -0.79 -10.41
N ALA A 14 -15.80 -0.09 -11.54
CA ALA A 14 -14.66 0.63 -12.09
C ALA A 14 -14.42 1.92 -11.28
N VAL A 15 -13.93 1.78 -10.05
CA VAL A 15 -13.42 2.90 -9.26
C VAL A 15 -12.21 3.46 -10.00
N SER A 16 -12.30 4.72 -10.42
CA SER A 16 -11.24 5.43 -11.14
C SER A 16 -10.14 5.86 -10.16
N SER A 17 -9.38 4.91 -9.61
CA SER A 17 -8.17 5.21 -8.84
C SER A 17 -7.20 6.05 -9.67
N ALA A 18 -6.62 7.08 -9.07
CA ALA A 18 -5.47 7.77 -9.66
C ALA A 18 -4.30 6.79 -9.80
N SER A 19 -3.49 6.94 -10.86
CA SER A 19 -2.33 6.05 -11.14
C SER A 19 -1.23 6.10 -10.07
N LEU A 20 -1.22 7.16 -9.26
CA LEU A 20 -0.38 7.29 -8.05
C LEU A 20 -0.98 6.64 -6.81
N CYS A 21 -2.29 6.38 -6.77
CA CYS A 21 -2.99 5.73 -5.65
C CYS A 21 -3.78 4.48 -6.06
N PRO A 22 -3.21 3.53 -6.84
CA PRO A 22 -3.81 2.21 -6.95
C PRO A 22 -3.62 1.49 -5.61
N ILE A 23 -4.71 1.01 -5.02
CA ILE A 23 -4.71 0.08 -3.85
C ILE A 23 -4.28 -1.32 -4.31
N GLN A 24 -3.22 -1.38 -5.13
CA GLN A 24 -2.73 -2.56 -5.84
C GLN A 24 -1.22 -2.50 -6.14
N ASN A 25 -0.37 -1.83 -5.35
CA ASN A 25 1.11 -1.90 -5.51
C ASN A 25 1.85 -1.49 -4.24
N HIS A 26 2.91 -2.21 -3.85
CA HIS A 26 3.90 -1.70 -2.89
C HIS A 26 4.83 -0.68 -3.55
N THR A 27 5.21 0.39 -2.84
CA THR A 27 6.22 1.36 -3.32
C THR A 27 7.47 1.31 -2.44
N VAL A 28 8.63 1.15 -3.08
CA VAL A 28 9.94 1.31 -2.42
C VAL A 28 10.33 2.78 -2.50
N CYS A 29 10.71 3.34 -1.36
CA CYS A 29 11.27 4.68 -1.19
C CYS A 29 12.80 4.61 -1.04
N ASN A 30 13.44 5.74 -1.30
CA ASN A 30 14.89 5.96 -1.26
C ASN A 30 15.63 4.96 -2.15
N THR A 31 15.16 4.81 -3.38
CA THR A 31 15.68 3.84 -4.38
C THR A 31 16.97 4.30 -5.07
N ASP A 32 17.21 5.60 -5.05
CA ASP A 32 18.31 6.35 -5.66
C ASP A 32 19.46 6.67 -4.68
N ILE A 33 19.22 6.53 -3.38
CA ILE A 33 20.18 6.77 -2.28
C ILE A 33 20.84 5.44 -1.85
N ASP A 34 21.91 5.51 -1.05
CA ASP A 34 22.60 4.36 -0.44
C ASP A 34 21.63 3.26 0.07
N VAL A 35 22.04 2.01 -0.11
CA VAL A 35 21.30 0.76 0.21
C VAL A 35 20.85 0.72 1.68
N GLN A 36 21.46 1.54 2.54
CA GLN A 36 21.09 1.71 3.95
C GLN A 36 19.75 2.43 4.15
N HIS A 37 19.34 3.31 3.25
CA HIS A 37 18.12 4.13 3.36
C HIS A 37 16.94 3.61 2.53
N SER A 38 17.19 2.73 1.56
CA SER A 38 16.14 2.09 0.76
C SER A 38 15.19 1.26 1.63
N CYS A 39 13.88 1.52 1.53
CA CYS A 39 12.86 0.93 2.40
C CYS A 39 11.45 0.96 1.80
N VAL A 40 10.52 0.17 2.34
CA VAL A 40 9.12 0.14 1.86
C VAL A 40 8.24 1.23 2.49
N CYS A 41 7.50 1.95 1.63
CA CYS A 41 6.48 2.94 1.93
C CYS A 41 5.05 2.42 1.69
N ALA A 42 4.04 3.17 2.17
CA ALA A 42 2.65 2.73 2.31
C ALA A 42 1.79 2.86 1.02
N MET A 43 1.91 1.86 0.16
CA MET A 43 0.88 1.45 -0.81
C MET A 43 0.91 -0.08 -0.82
N ALA A 44 -0.17 -0.79 -1.19
CA ALA A 44 -0.17 -2.27 -1.30
C ALA A 44 -1.31 -2.72 -2.24
N GLU A 45 -1.29 -3.86 -2.94
CA GLU A 45 -0.24 -4.88 -3.16
C GLU A 45 -0.30 -5.37 -4.63
N PRO A 46 0.77 -5.92 -5.26
CA PRO A 46 1.09 -7.34 -4.99
C PRO A 46 2.50 -7.87 -5.43
N THR A 47 2.65 -9.21 -5.29
CA THR A 47 3.51 -10.17 -6.03
C THR A 47 5.03 -10.05 -6.04
N ALA A 48 5.63 -8.87 -5.91
CA ALA A 48 7.08 -8.73 -5.80
C ALA A 48 7.54 -8.91 -4.34
N ALA A 49 8.69 -9.56 -4.13
CA ALA A 49 9.29 -9.63 -2.81
C ALA A 49 9.74 -8.22 -2.38
N ALA A 50 9.05 -7.67 -1.39
CA ALA A 50 9.45 -6.43 -0.73
C ALA A 50 10.89 -6.55 -0.18
N PRO A 51 11.72 -5.48 -0.22
CA PRO A 51 13.00 -5.48 0.48
C PRO A 51 12.79 -5.72 1.98
N GLU A 52 13.75 -6.37 2.64
CA GLU A 52 13.64 -6.85 4.02
C GLU A 52 13.43 -5.75 5.09
N LYS A 53 13.49 -4.46 4.70
CA LYS A 53 13.42 -3.30 5.61
C LYS A 53 12.21 -2.41 5.31
N SER A 54 11.35 -2.26 6.32
CA SER A 54 10.37 -1.16 6.40
C SER A 54 11.06 0.13 6.83
N CYS A 55 10.57 1.29 6.36
CA CYS A 55 11.09 2.59 6.79
C CYS A 55 10.92 2.84 8.31
N ASN A 56 10.03 2.09 8.98
CA ASN A 56 9.92 2.06 10.45
C ASN A 56 11.19 1.58 11.17
N LEU A 57 12.12 0.92 10.47
CA LEU A 57 13.42 0.49 11.01
C LEU A 57 14.51 1.57 10.87
N LEU A 58 14.27 2.62 10.08
CA LEU A 58 15.23 3.72 9.91
C LEU A 58 15.22 4.71 11.07
N ILE A 59 14.10 4.81 11.79
CA ILE A 59 13.85 5.83 12.81
C ILE A 59 13.30 5.20 14.11
N ASN A 60 13.65 5.78 15.25
CA ASN A 60 13.14 5.33 16.55
C ASN A 60 11.76 5.96 16.84
N VAL A 61 10.69 5.28 16.40
CA VAL A 61 9.31 5.76 16.58
C VAL A 61 8.81 5.51 18.02
N ASN A 62 8.67 6.58 18.80
CA ASN A 62 8.14 6.49 20.17
C ASN A 62 6.61 6.67 20.16
N GLU A 63 5.84 5.66 20.60
CA GLU A 63 4.37 5.70 20.65
C GLU A 63 3.67 6.04 19.31
N GLY A 64 4.23 5.60 18.19
CA GLY A 64 3.74 5.97 16.86
C GLY A 64 4.04 7.42 16.44
N LYS A 65 4.84 8.15 17.23
CA LYS A 65 5.21 9.54 16.98
C LYS A 65 6.66 9.67 16.53
N PHE A 66 6.87 10.53 15.53
CA PHE A 66 8.18 11.01 15.09
C PHE A 66 8.00 12.37 14.41
N PRO A 67 8.82 13.39 14.70
CA PRO A 67 8.68 14.69 14.07
C PRO A 67 9.09 14.63 12.59
N VAL A 68 8.12 14.87 11.69
CA VAL A 68 8.32 14.82 10.24
C VAL A 68 7.75 16.04 9.54
N ILE A 69 8.24 16.27 8.33
CA ILE A 69 7.62 17.18 7.36
C ILE A 69 6.61 16.38 6.56
N SER A 70 5.34 16.81 6.59
CA SER A 70 4.26 16.23 5.80
C SER A 70 3.92 17.16 4.65
N MET A 71 3.87 16.60 3.44
CA MET A 71 3.41 17.28 2.23
C MET A 71 2.21 16.56 1.64
N THR A 72 1.22 17.34 1.22
CA THR A 72 -0.04 16.83 0.64
C THR A 72 -0.16 17.34 -0.79
N PHE A 73 -0.17 16.38 -1.72
CA PHE A 73 -0.35 16.59 -3.14
C PHE A 73 -1.79 16.28 -3.55
N LYS A 74 -2.31 17.03 -4.51
CA LYS A 74 -3.62 16.79 -5.11
C LYS A 74 -3.48 15.92 -6.36
N LEU A 75 -4.31 14.89 -6.47
CA LEU A 75 -4.26 13.91 -7.56
C LEU A 75 -5.24 14.27 -8.67
N ASP A 76 -4.93 15.35 -9.37
CA ASP A 76 -5.67 15.80 -10.54
C ASP A 76 -5.24 15.10 -11.85
N GLU A 77 -5.60 15.66 -13.00
CA GLU A 77 -5.26 15.08 -14.31
C GLU A 77 -3.75 15.11 -14.62
N THR A 78 -2.96 16.00 -14.01
CA THR A 78 -1.49 16.02 -14.16
C THR A 78 -0.85 14.86 -13.42
N ALA A 79 -1.35 14.55 -12.22
CA ALA A 79 -0.89 13.43 -11.40
C ALA A 79 -1.09 12.07 -12.09
N ARG A 80 -2.08 11.95 -13.00
CA ARG A 80 -2.42 10.71 -13.73
C ARG A 80 -1.36 10.24 -14.74
N ILE A 81 -0.34 11.04 -15.03
CA ILE A 81 0.76 10.61 -15.91
C ILE A 81 1.79 9.73 -15.17
N TYR A 82 1.76 9.74 -13.84
CA TYR A 82 2.71 9.05 -12.98
C TYR A 82 2.13 7.72 -12.48
N ASN A 83 2.81 6.60 -12.79
CA ASN A 83 2.47 5.28 -12.21
C ASN A 83 3.14 5.05 -10.85
N HIS A 84 4.18 5.83 -10.54
CA HIS A 84 4.93 5.82 -9.30
C HIS A 84 5.26 7.26 -8.94
N PHE A 85 5.42 7.54 -7.64
CA PHE A 85 5.79 8.87 -7.18
C PHE A 85 7.17 9.28 -7.76
N PRO A 86 7.30 10.48 -8.36
CA PRO A 86 8.54 10.93 -8.98
C PRO A 86 9.59 11.34 -7.93
N GLU A 87 10.09 10.36 -7.17
CA GLU A 87 11.02 10.49 -6.04
C GLU A 87 12.21 11.43 -6.31
N ASN A 88 12.95 11.20 -7.40
CA ASN A 88 14.16 11.97 -7.69
C ASN A 88 13.84 13.46 -7.93
N LYS A 89 12.80 13.77 -8.72
CA LYS A 89 12.36 15.17 -8.92
C LYS A 89 11.91 15.81 -7.60
N PHE A 90 11.23 15.04 -6.75
CA PHE A 90 10.82 15.54 -5.44
C PHE A 90 12.03 15.90 -4.56
N LYS A 91 13.07 15.06 -4.54
CA LYS A 91 14.32 15.35 -3.84
C LYS A 91 15.07 16.54 -4.43
N GLU A 92 15.19 16.62 -5.76
CA GLU A 92 15.83 17.73 -6.49
C GLU A 92 15.18 19.08 -6.13
N GLU A 93 13.85 19.17 -6.18
CA GLU A 93 13.10 20.41 -5.91
C GLU A 93 13.11 20.80 -4.43
N ILE A 94 12.94 19.85 -3.51
CA ILE A 94 13.04 20.10 -2.06
C ILE A 94 14.47 20.50 -1.68
N GLY A 95 15.47 19.75 -2.13
CA GLY A 95 16.88 20.00 -1.88
C GLY A 95 17.32 21.37 -2.38
N SER A 96 16.95 21.72 -3.61
CA SER A 96 17.16 23.06 -4.17
C SER A 96 16.50 24.16 -3.34
N SER A 97 15.30 23.91 -2.80
CA SER A 97 14.55 24.88 -1.99
C SER A 97 15.19 25.13 -0.62
N ILE A 98 15.60 24.07 0.08
CA ILE A 98 16.20 24.18 1.43
C ILE A 98 17.73 24.31 1.43
N LYS A 99 18.37 24.16 0.26
CA LYS A 99 19.83 24.13 0.02
C LYS A 99 20.52 22.93 0.68
N GLU A 100 19.89 21.76 0.60
CA GLU A 100 20.46 20.50 1.04
C GLU A 100 20.58 19.51 -0.13
N ASP A 101 21.51 18.56 -0.03
CA ASP A 101 21.70 17.55 -1.07
C ASP A 101 20.62 16.47 -0.98
N GLU A 102 20.20 15.96 -2.14
CA GLU A 102 19.14 14.94 -2.31
C GLU A 102 19.33 13.72 -1.40
N GLU A 103 20.58 13.28 -1.20
CA GLU A 103 20.98 12.16 -0.34
C GLU A 103 20.60 12.35 1.15
N ASN A 104 20.37 13.59 1.61
CA ASN A 104 19.98 13.87 2.99
C ASN A 104 18.45 13.88 3.18
N ILE A 105 17.68 13.84 2.10
CA ILE A 105 16.21 13.85 2.11
C ILE A 105 15.72 12.41 2.14
N ILE A 106 15.30 11.95 3.32
CA ILE A 106 14.83 10.58 3.53
C ILE A 106 13.31 10.58 3.58
N ILE A 107 12.68 9.93 2.60
CA ILE A 107 11.24 9.67 2.60
C ILE A 107 10.99 8.54 3.61
N LEU A 108 10.15 8.81 4.61
CA LEU A 108 9.83 7.88 5.69
C LEU A 108 8.51 7.16 5.45
N ARG A 109 7.51 7.88 4.95
CA ARG A 109 6.22 7.32 4.55
C ARG A 109 5.69 8.08 3.33
N GLN A 110 5.03 7.35 2.46
CA GLN A 110 4.25 7.86 1.34
C GLN A 110 2.97 7.02 1.33
N GLY A 111 1.80 7.64 1.16
CA GLY A 111 0.54 6.92 1.08
C GLY A 111 -0.65 7.84 0.82
N CYS A 112 -1.80 7.25 0.51
CA CYS A 112 -3.01 7.97 0.14
C CYS A 112 -4.04 7.87 1.28
N PRO A 113 -4.66 8.97 1.73
CA PRO A 113 -5.80 8.91 2.63
C PRO A 113 -6.98 8.16 2.01
N GLU A 114 -8.00 7.85 2.82
CA GLU A 114 -9.21 7.12 2.39
C GLU A 114 -9.95 7.77 1.20
N ASP A 115 -9.72 9.06 0.93
CA ASP A 115 -10.31 9.78 -0.21
C ASP A 115 -9.75 9.34 -1.57
N ASN A 116 -8.53 8.81 -1.66
CA ASN A 116 -7.79 8.55 -2.90
C ASN A 116 -7.63 9.78 -3.84
N GLU A 117 -7.95 10.98 -3.35
CA GLU A 117 -7.80 12.27 -4.06
C GLU A 117 -6.50 12.97 -3.69
N HIS A 118 -5.88 12.59 -2.57
CA HIS A 118 -4.63 13.15 -2.08
C HIS A 118 -3.54 12.09 -1.96
N LEU A 119 -2.29 12.52 -2.19
CA LEU A 119 -1.09 11.76 -1.88
C LEU A 119 -0.34 12.49 -0.76
N VAL A 120 -0.08 11.81 0.34
CA VAL A 120 0.69 12.34 1.46
C VAL A 120 2.09 11.75 1.44
N VAL A 121 3.10 12.62 1.48
CA VAL A 121 4.52 12.25 1.58
C VAL A 121 5.07 12.83 2.88
N GLN A 122 5.64 11.97 3.71
CA GLN A 122 6.26 12.31 4.98
C GLN A 122 7.76 12.02 4.91
N PHE A 123 8.57 13.04 5.13
CA PHE A 123 10.02 12.97 5.00
C PHE A 123 10.72 13.76 6.11
N VAL A 124 12.02 13.52 6.22
CA VAL A 124 12.95 14.22 7.10
C VAL A 124 14.21 14.59 6.32
N VAL A 125 14.96 15.55 6.85
CA VAL A 125 16.21 16.00 6.27
C VAL A 125 17.31 15.81 7.29
N LYS A 126 18.27 14.94 6.99
CA LYS A 126 19.37 14.57 7.89
C LYS A 126 20.27 15.77 8.16
N ASP A 127 20.65 15.99 9.42
CA ASP A 127 21.68 16.99 9.74
C ASP A 127 23.06 16.41 9.44
N LYS A 128 23.78 17.04 8.50
CA LYS A 128 25.17 16.73 8.15
C LYS A 128 26.14 16.87 9.32
N ASN A 129 25.74 17.62 10.35
CA ASN A 129 26.52 17.85 11.57
C ASN A 129 26.16 16.86 12.70
N SER A 130 25.17 15.96 12.53
CA SER A 130 24.96 14.90 13.53
C SER A 130 26.17 13.97 13.55
N GLU A 131 26.79 13.85 14.72
CA GLU A 131 27.88 12.90 14.98
C GLU A 131 27.38 11.45 14.98
N ASN A 132 26.05 11.24 15.01
CA ASN A 132 25.44 9.93 15.14
C ASN A 132 24.92 9.41 13.79
N ALA A 133 25.71 8.55 13.16
CA ALA A 133 25.36 7.93 11.87
C ALA A 133 24.56 6.61 12.01
N GLN A 134 24.24 6.18 13.23
CA GLN A 134 23.78 4.82 13.50
C GLN A 134 22.24 4.69 13.44
N ILE A 135 21.77 3.84 12.53
CA ILE A 135 20.35 3.42 12.44
C ILE A 135 20.00 2.52 13.66
N PRO A 136 18.84 2.70 14.32
CA PRO A 136 17.77 3.65 14.02
C PRO A 136 18.07 5.09 14.48
N TYR A 137 17.85 6.03 13.57
CA TYR A 137 18.04 7.47 13.81
C TYR A 137 17.10 8.00 14.89
N GLN A 138 17.59 8.96 15.66
CA GLN A 138 16.86 9.72 16.67
C GLN A 138 16.37 11.06 16.10
N PRO A 139 15.40 11.75 16.73
CA PRO A 139 14.90 13.04 16.25
C PRO A 139 15.96 14.15 16.11
N ASP A 140 17.05 14.07 16.88
CA ASP A 140 18.18 14.99 16.86
C ASP A 140 19.19 14.74 15.73
N ASP A 141 19.05 13.64 14.98
CA ASP A 141 19.81 13.38 13.74
C ASP A 141 19.28 14.15 12.52
N PHE A 142 18.20 14.92 12.70
CA PHE A 142 17.48 15.61 11.63
C PHE A 142 17.34 17.11 11.90
N LEU A 143 17.32 17.87 10.81
CA LEU A 143 17.06 19.31 10.83
C LEU A 143 15.63 19.60 11.32
N ASP A 144 15.49 20.64 12.15
CA ASP A 144 14.20 21.08 12.73
C ASP A 144 13.10 21.27 11.66
N PRO A 145 12.08 20.39 11.63
CA PRO A 145 11.05 20.43 10.59
C PRO A 145 10.21 21.70 10.66
N THR A 146 10.10 22.34 11.82
CA THR A 146 9.38 23.61 11.99
C THR A 146 10.06 24.75 11.23
N LYS A 147 11.40 24.78 11.23
CA LYS A 147 12.18 25.78 10.49
C LYS A 147 12.13 25.50 9.00
N LEU A 148 12.31 24.26 8.58
CA LEU A 148 12.26 23.85 7.18
C LEU A 148 10.89 24.15 6.54
N VAL A 149 9.79 23.79 7.21
CA VAL A 149 8.43 24.12 6.77
C VAL A 149 8.22 25.62 6.59
N ARG A 150 8.73 26.46 7.52
CA ARG A 150 8.64 27.92 7.40
C ARG A 150 9.42 28.44 6.20
N ASN A 151 10.64 27.94 5.97
CA ASN A 151 11.47 28.35 4.84
C ASN A 151 10.82 27.98 3.51
N MET A 152 10.34 26.75 3.36
CA MET A 152 9.63 26.29 2.15
C MET A 152 8.33 27.05 1.88
N LYS A 153 7.57 27.43 2.92
CA LYS A 153 6.39 28.31 2.77
C LYS A 153 6.73 29.72 2.29
N VAL A 154 7.89 30.26 2.65
CA VAL A 154 8.36 31.57 2.18
C VAL A 154 8.81 31.51 0.70
N ILE A 155 9.33 30.36 0.26
CA ILE A 155 9.72 30.13 -1.14
C ILE A 155 8.50 30.01 -2.06
N GLY A 156 7.38 29.51 -1.54
CA GLY A 156 6.13 29.41 -2.30
C GLY A 156 6.11 28.21 -3.26
N LEU A 157 6.56 27.04 -2.79
CA LEU A 157 6.33 25.78 -3.50
C LEU A 157 4.82 25.57 -3.73
N THR A 158 4.43 25.47 -4.99
CA THR A 158 3.03 25.28 -5.43
C THR A 158 2.82 23.97 -6.18
N HIS A 159 3.88 23.45 -6.78
CA HIS A 159 3.93 22.19 -7.51
C HIS A 159 5.24 21.50 -7.14
N ILE A 160 5.28 20.17 -7.20
CA ILE A 160 6.53 19.41 -7.28
C ILE A 160 6.34 18.33 -8.33
N ALA A 161 7.33 18.17 -9.21
CA ALA A 161 7.32 17.17 -10.27
C ALA A 161 6.04 17.23 -11.13
N ASP A 162 5.60 18.44 -11.45
CA ASP A 162 4.37 18.74 -12.20
C ASP A 162 3.05 18.36 -11.48
N ILE A 163 3.11 17.88 -10.23
CA ILE A 163 1.96 17.58 -9.37
C ILE A 163 1.66 18.78 -8.47
N ALA A 164 0.41 19.26 -8.47
CA ALA A 164 -0.01 20.39 -7.64
C ALA A 164 -0.02 20.03 -6.13
N LEU A 165 0.47 20.95 -5.30
CA LEU A 165 0.29 20.90 -3.85
C LEU A 165 -1.13 21.36 -3.49
N ASP A 166 -1.75 20.72 -2.49
CA ASP A 166 -3.06 21.14 -1.99
C ASP A 166 -2.93 22.48 -1.25
N GLU A 167 -3.36 23.58 -1.87
CA GLU A 167 -3.30 24.94 -1.30
C GLU A 167 -3.82 25.07 0.15
N THR A 168 -4.66 24.14 0.61
CA THR A 168 -5.26 24.16 1.96
C THR A 168 -4.44 23.39 3.01
N VAL A 169 -3.74 22.31 2.65
CA VAL A 169 -3.01 21.41 3.59
C VAL A 169 -1.56 21.10 3.14
N ALA A 170 -1.07 21.73 2.06
CA ALA A 170 0.15 21.40 1.30
C ALA A 170 1.39 20.98 2.08
N LEU A 171 1.68 21.64 3.20
CA LEU A 171 2.97 21.52 3.89
C LEU A 171 2.82 21.88 5.38
N PHE A 172 3.16 20.96 6.27
CA PHE A 172 3.15 21.18 7.71
C PHE A 172 4.10 20.21 8.45
N GLN A 173 4.50 20.58 9.66
CA GLN A 173 5.17 19.65 10.58
C GLN A 173 4.09 18.86 11.33
N THR A 174 4.31 17.57 11.50
CA THR A 174 3.48 16.68 12.31
C THR A 174 4.36 15.72 13.08
N ASP A 175 3.93 15.34 14.28
CA ASP A 175 4.57 14.26 15.03
C ASP A 175 3.87 12.92 14.76
N LYS A 176 2.74 12.90 14.05
CA LYS A 176 2.02 11.67 13.71
C LYS A 176 2.38 11.20 12.31
N LEU A 177 2.90 9.98 12.23
CA LEU A 177 3.20 9.30 10.99
C LEU A 177 1.92 8.69 10.39
N ILE A 178 1.68 8.82 9.07
CA ILE A 178 0.52 8.21 8.37
C ILE A 178 0.55 6.68 8.51
N GLU A 179 -0.57 6.03 8.81
CA GLU A 179 -0.58 4.58 9.02
C GLU A 179 -0.19 3.85 7.71
N ILE A 180 0.80 2.96 7.80
CA ILE A 180 1.34 2.23 6.63
C ILE A 180 0.42 1.08 6.23
N GLU A 181 -0.14 0.44 7.24
CA GLU A 181 -1.04 -0.69 7.12
C GLU A 181 -2.47 -0.15 7.23
N GLY A 182 -3.13 0.04 6.09
CA GLY A 182 -4.58 0.22 6.08
C GLY A 182 -5.24 -0.97 6.79
N ASN A 183 -6.29 -0.73 7.57
CA ASN A 183 -6.97 -1.77 8.33
C ASN A 183 -7.59 -2.77 7.35
N VAL A 184 -6.89 -3.87 7.08
CA VAL A 184 -7.19 -4.78 5.96
C VAL A 184 -8.56 -5.40 6.20
N ASP A 185 -9.56 -4.99 5.42
CA ASP A 185 -10.92 -5.51 5.54
C ASP A 185 -11.00 -6.92 4.96
N ASN A 186 -10.61 -7.88 5.79
CA ASN A 186 -10.64 -9.31 5.51
C ASN A 186 -12.08 -9.86 5.36
N THR A 187 -13.13 -9.02 5.49
CA THR A 187 -14.54 -9.44 5.28
C THR A 187 -14.74 -10.09 3.92
N PHE A 188 -14.07 -9.62 2.85
CA PHE A 188 -14.16 -10.24 1.53
C PHE A 188 -13.61 -11.69 1.53
N LEU A 189 -12.40 -11.88 2.06
CA LEU A 189 -11.76 -13.20 2.18
C LEU A 189 -12.55 -14.15 3.09
N LEU A 190 -13.14 -13.63 4.17
CA LEU A 190 -14.00 -14.40 5.07
C LEU A 190 -15.29 -14.85 4.37
N ILE A 191 -15.92 -14.00 3.55
CA ILE A 191 -17.10 -14.35 2.75
C ILE A 191 -16.74 -15.38 1.68
N GLU A 192 -15.63 -15.21 0.95
CA GLU A 192 -15.16 -16.16 -0.07
C GLU A 192 -14.85 -17.53 0.53
N GLY A 193 -14.16 -17.56 1.68
CA GLY A 193 -13.90 -18.79 2.44
C GLY A 193 -15.19 -19.49 2.89
N ALA A 194 -16.17 -18.73 3.40
CA ALA A 194 -17.47 -19.28 3.81
C ALA A 194 -18.27 -19.87 2.64
N ILE A 195 -18.30 -19.20 1.48
CA ILE A 195 -18.95 -19.71 0.26
C ILE A 195 -18.27 -20.99 -0.23
N THR A 196 -16.93 -21.01 -0.26
CA THR A 196 -16.14 -22.17 -0.69
C THR A 196 -16.38 -23.38 0.22
N LEU A 197 -16.38 -23.17 1.54
CA LEU A 197 -16.67 -24.23 2.51
C LEU A 197 -18.10 -24.78 2.34
N ALA A 198 -19.09 -23.91 2.17
CA ALA A 198 -20.47 -24.31 1.94
C ALA A 198 -20.64 -25.14 0.65
N ALA A 199 -19.94 -24.76 -0.43
CA ALA A 199 -19.93 -25.50 -1.68
C ALA A 199 -19.31 -26.91 -1.54
N ILE A 200 -18.18 -27.03 -0.81
CA ILE A 200 -17.54 -28.32 -0.53
C ILE A 200 -18.50 -29.23 0.25
N VAL A 201 -19.13 -28.73 1.32
CA VAL A 201 -20.10 -29.50 2.12
C VAL A 201 -21.29 -29.95 1.27
N LEU A 202 -21.87 -29.07 0.46
CA LEU A 202 -22.98 -29.41 -0.44
C LEU A 202 -22.58 -30.52 -1.43
N MET A 203 -21.42 -30.38 -2.08
CA MET A 203 -20.92 -31.37 -3.04
C MET A 203 -20.63 -32.72 -2.38
N SER A 204 -20.09 -32.74 -1.16
CA SER A 204 -19.89 -33.96 -0.38
C SER A 204 -21.21 -34.64 -0.02
N LEU A 205 -22.22 -33.88 0.42
CA LEU A 205 -23.56 -34.41 0.73
C LEU A 205 -24.26 -34.96 -0.51
N LEU A 206 -24.17 -34.27 -1.65
CA LEU A 206 -24.70 -34.75 -2.93
C LEU A 206 -23.97 -36.02 -3.40
N GLY A 207 -22.64 -36.08 -3.25
CA GLY A 207 -21.85 -37.27 -3.57
C GLY A 207 -22.24 -38.49 -2.74
N ILE A 208 -22.41 -38.31 -1.41
CA ILE A 208 -22.91 -39.37 -0.50
C ILE A 208 -24.32 -39.79 -0.91
N TRP A 209 -25.22 -38.84 -1.21
CA TRP A 209 -26.59 -39.15 -1.63
C TRP A 209 -26.65 -39.93 -2.95
N PHE A 210 -25.85 -39.55 -3.95
CA PHE A 210 -25.75 -40.28 -5.21
C PHE A 210 -25.13 -41.68 -5.03
N ALA A 211 -24.11 -41.82 -4.18
CA ALA A 211 -23.51 -43.12 -3.87
C ALA A 211 -24.51 -44.06 -3.16
N LEU A 212 -25.22 -43.56 -2.15
CA LEU A 212 -26.25 -44.32 -1.43
C LEU A 212 -27.40 -44.70 -2.36
N ARG A 213 -27.88 -43.77 -3.20
CA ARG A 213 -28.92 -44.07 -4.18
C ARG A 213 -28.48 -45.11 -5.21
N LYS A 214 -27.24 -45.04 -5.69
CA LYS A 214 -26.71 -46.07 -6.59
C LYS A 214 -26.69 -47.44 -5.90
N SER A 215 -26.28 -47.50 -4.62
CA SER A 215 -26.27 -48.76 -3.85
C SER A 215 -27.67 -49.32 -3.52
N SER A 216 -28.74 -48.54 -3.67
CA SER A 216 -30.12 -49.03 -3.56
C SER A 216 -30.75 -49.44 -4.91
N ASP A 217 -30.17 -49.01 -6.03
CA ASP A 217 -30.66 -49.31 -7.39
C ASP A 217 -29.94 -50.53 -8.02
N GLU A 218 -28.83 -51.03 -7.41
CA GLU A 218 -28.15 -52.28 -7.80
C GLU A 218 -28.53 -53.44 -6.86
N GLU A 219 -29.58 -54.22 -7.21
CA GLU A 219 -29.69 -55.60 -6.69
C GLU A 219 -28.50 -56.43 -7.22
N PRO A 220 -27.79 -57.20 -6.37
CA PRO A 220 -26.70 -58.04 -6.82
C PRO A 220 -27.26 -59.29 -7.50
N GLU A 221 -27.42 -59.25 -8.82
CA GLU A 221 -27.71 -60.44 -9.65
C GLU A 221 -26.46 -61.34 -9.72
N TYR A 222 -26.19 -62.04 -8.62
CA TYR A 222 -25.18 -63.09 -8.53
C TYR A 222 -25.66 -64.31 -9.32
N SER A 223 -25.39 -64.30 -10.62
CA SER A 223 -25.74 -65.40 -11.53
C SER A 223 -24.87 -66.64 -11.26
N ASP A 224 -25.31 -67.44 -10.29
CA ASP A 224 -24.64 -68.65 -9.80
C ASP A 224 -24.76 -69.82 -10.79
N ASN A 225 -24.19 -69.65 -11.99
CA ASN A 225 -24.19 -70.62 -13.08
C ASN A 225 -23.15 -71.74 -12.88
N LEU A 226 -22.98 -72.23 -11.64
CA LEU A 226 -21.94 -73.20 -11.30
C LEU A 226 -22.38 -74.31 -10.32
N GLN A 227 -23.66 -74.71 -10.33
CA GLN A 227 -24.05 -76.04 -9.84
C GLN A 227 -25.40 -76.56 -10.37
N LYS A 228 -25.33 -77.38 -11.43
CA LYS A 228 -26.13 -78.62 -11.56
C LYS A 228 -25.58 -79.53 -12.67
N ALA A 229 -24.95 -80.62 -12.22
CA ALA A 229 -24.86 -81.87 -12.97
C ALA A 229 -26.15 -82.69 -12.74
#